data_AF-A0A962MM52-F1
#
_entry.id   AF-A0A962MM52-F1
#
_cell.length_a   1.000
_cell.length_b   1.000
_cell.length_c   1.000
_cell.angle_alpha   90.00
_cell.angle_beta   90.00
_cell.angle_gamma   90.00
#
_symmetry.space_group_name_H-M   'P 1'
#
loop_
_entity.id
_entity.type
_entity.pdbx_description
1 polymer ?
#
loop_
_entity_poly.entity_id
_entity_poly.type
_entity_poly.pdbx_seq_one_letter_code
_entity_poly.pdbx_strand_id
1 'polypeptide(L)' 'MQIKPQAGPQEVFLSTPADIAFYGGAAGGGKTFAALMEPLRHIMTVAGFGAVIFRRETPQITAEG' A
#
# COMPACT_ATOMS: atom_id res chain seq x y z
N MET A 1 -1.92 -14.30 -14.53
CA MET A 1 -1.79 -14.00 -13.09
C MET A 1 -2.37 -12.62 -12.86
N GLN A 2 -3.28 -12.43 -11.91
CA GLN A 2 -3.95 -11.14 -11.67
C GLN A 2 -3.37 -10.50 -10.41
N ILE A 3 -2.94 -9.24 -10.51
CA ILE A 3 -2.58 -8.43 -9.35
C ILE A 3 -3.86 -7.84 -8.76
N LYS A 4 -4.21 -8.21 -7.53
CA LYS A 4 -5.37 -7.70 -6.82
C LYS A 4 -5.14 -7.73 -5.30
N PRO A 5 -5.89 -6.93 -4.52
CA PRO A 5 -5.94 -7.07 -3.07
C PRO A 5 -6.37 -8.48 -2.64
N GLN A 6 -5.82 -8.94 -1.51
CA GLN A 6 -6.29 -10.11 -0.80
C GLN A 6 -7.60 -9.78 -0.07
N ALA A 7 -8.55 -10.73 -0.10
CA ALA A 7 -9.81 -10.58 0.60
C ALA A 7 -9.61 -10.30 2.10
N GLY A 8 -10.41 -9.40 2.65
CA GLY A 8 -10.35 -9.02 4.06
C GLY A 8 -9.62 -7.69 4.28
N PRO A 9 -8.74 -7.56 5.30
CA PRO A 9 -8.22 -6.26 5.72
C PRO A 9 -7.49 -5.46 4.64
N GLN A 10 -6.78 -6.13 3.72
CA GLN A 10 -6.06 -5.44 2.63
C GLN A 10 -7.02 -4.81 1.62
N GLU A 11 -8.08 -5.53 1.23
CA GLU A 11 -9.13 -5.02 0.35
C GLU A 11 -9.92 -3.88 1.02
N VAL A 12 -10.25 -4.00 2.30
CA VAL A 12 -10.91 -2.92 3.07
C VAL A 12 -10.03 -1.67 3.14
N PHE A 13 -8.73 -1.83 3.40
CA PHE A 13 -7.79 -0.71 3.40
C PHE A 13 -7.68 -0.03 2.04
N LEU A 14 -7.57 -0.78 0.94
CA LEU A 14 -7.39 -0.19 -0.40
C LEU A 14 -8.67 0.39 -1.01
N SER A 15 -9.83 -0.05 -0.55
CA SER A 15 -11.14 0.49 -0.97
C SER A 15 -11.61 1.67 -0.11
N THR A 16 -10.92 1.99 0.98
CA THR A 16 -11.33 3.08 1.86
C THR A 16 -11.33 4.44 1.12
N PRO A 17 -12.35 5.28 1.34
CA PRO A 17 -12.35 6.67 0.86
C PRO A 17 -11.69 7.64 1.86
N ALA A 18 -11.17 7.15 2.99
CA ALA A 18 -10.58 8.01 4.02
C ALA A 18 -9.31 8.72 3.51
N ASP A 19 -9.18 10.01 3.83
CA ASP A 19 -7.97 10.80 3.51
C ASP A 19 -6.72 10.26 4.22
N ILE A 20 -6.90 9.68 5.41
CA ILE A 20 -5.85 9.03 6.20
C ILE A 20 -6.39 7.68 6.68
N ALA A 21 -5.69 6.61 6.34
CA ALA A 21 -6.02 5.26 6.75
C ALA A 21 -4.85 4.58 7.46
N PHE A 22 -5.14 3.86 8.55
CA PHE A 22 -4.14 3.08 9.29
C PHE A 22 -4.33 1.60 8.99
N TYR A 23 -3.28 0.94 8.49
CA TYR A 23 -3.29 -0.50 8.27
C TYR A 23 -2.37 -1.25 9.24
N GLY A 24 -2.97 -1.73 10.33
CA GLY A 24 -2.30 -2.55 11.35
C GLY A 24 -2.41 -4.06 11.12
N GLY A 25 -1.96 -4.85 12.10
CA GLY A 25 -2.08 -6.31 12.11
C GLY A 25 -0.74 -7.05 12.09
N ALA A 26 -0.79 -8.38 12.12
CA ALA A 26 0.37 -9.26 12.24
C ALA A 26 1.34 -9.22 11.03
N ALA A 27 2.55 -9.76 11.22
CA ALA A 27 3.47 -10.01 10.12
C ALA A 27 2.80 -10.90 9.04
N GLY A 28 3.13 -10.67 7.76
CA GLY A 28 2.50 -11.40 6.65
C GLY A 28 1.12 -10.88 6.20
N GLY A 29 0.52 -9.91 6.89
CA GLY A 29 -0.79 -9.33 6.51
C GLY A 29 -0.82 -8.47 5.24
N GLY A 30 0.18 -8.57 4.35
CA GLY A 30 0.17 -7.86 3.07
C GLY A 30 0.33 -6.33 3.15
N LYS A 31 0.81 -5.78 4.27
CA LYS A 31 0.96 -4.31 4.47
C LYS A 31 1.90 -3.66 3.46
N THR A 32 3.06 -4.27 3.19
CA THR A 32 4.01 -3.76 2.19
C THR A 32 3.38 -3.74 0.80
N PHE A 33 2.67 -4.79 0.42
CA PHE A 33 2.00 -4.86 -0.88
C PHE A 33 0.85 -3.83 -0.99
N ALA A 34 0.12 -3.59 0.09
CA ALA A 34 -0.90 -2.53 0.13
C ALA A 34 -0.29 -1.14 -0.09
N ALA A 35 0.84 -0.82 0.57
CA ALA A 35 1.54 0.45 0.39
C ALA A 35 2.05 0.67 -1.05
N LEU A 36 2.38 -0.42 -1.77
CA LEU A 36 2.77 -0.35 -3.18
C LEU A 36 1.57 -0.24 -4.13
N MET A 37 0.43 -0.85 -3.78
CA MET A 37 -0.77 -0.80 -4.61
C MET A 37 -1.54 0.52 -4.48
N GLU A 38 -1.54 1.15 -3.30
CA GLU A 38 -2.32 2.37 -3.05
C GLU A 38 -2.04 3.48 -4.09
N PRO A 39 -0.78 3.82 -4.42
CA PRO A 39 -0.48 4.90 -5.37
C PRO A 39 -1.02 4.63 -6.80
N LEU A 40 -1.22 3.35 -7.15
CA LEU A 40 -1.64 2.94 -8.50
C LEU A 40 -3.05 3.41 -8.85
N ARG A 41 -3.90 3.68 -7.86
CA ARG A 41 -5.25 4.22 -8.13
C ARG A 41 -5.21 5.68 -8.57
N HIS A 42 -4.16 6.43 -8.19
CA HIS A 42 -4.04 7.86 -8.44
C HIS A 42 -3.21 8.16 -9.68
N ILE A 43 -2.20 7.35 -9.98
CA ILE A 43 -1.32 7.55 -11.14
C ILE A 43 -2.09 7.56 -12.47
N MET A 44 -3.23 6.84 -12.53
CA MET A 44 -4.06 6.75 -13.73
C MET A 44 -5.05 7.90 -13.88
N THR A 45 -5.33 8.65 -12.80
CA THR A 45 -6.38 9.68 -12.77
C THR A 45 -5.85 11.08 -12.52
N VAL A 46 -4.65 11.22 -11.96
CA VAL A 46 -4.05 12.51 -11.57
C VAL A 46 -2.78 12.73 -12.38
N ALA A 47 -2.83 13.71 -13.30
CA ALA A 47 -1.69 14.07 -14.13
C ALA A 47 -0.53 14.59 -13.26
N GLY A 48 0.67 14.02 -13.42
CA GLY A 48 1.84 14.40 -12.64
C GLY A 48 1.84 13.91 -11.19
N PHE A 49 1.02 12.91 -10.86
CA PHE A 49 0.98 12.32 -9.51
C PHE A 49 2.35 11.82 -9.04
N GLY A 50 2.69 12.10 -7.79
CA GLY A 50 3.87 11.60 -7.10
C GLY A 50 3.50 11.03 -5.74
N ALA A 51 4.17 9.96 -5.33
CA ALA A 51 4.01 9.32 -4.03
C ALA A 51 5.36 9.07 -3.38
N VAL A 52 5.37 9.05 -2.05
CA VAL A 52 6.56 8.75 -1.24
C VAL A 52 6.20 7.69 -0.20
N ILE A 53 7.07 6.69 -0.07
CA ILE A 53 6.95 5.64 0.95
C ILE A 53 8.09 5.82 1.94
N PHE A 54 7.75 6.06 3.19
CA PHE A 54 8.73 6.21 4.27
C PHE A 54 8.96 4.90 5.00
N ARG A 55 10.21 4.67 5.39
CA ARG A 55 10.63 3.62 6.32
C ARG A 55 11.41 4.25 7.47
N ARG A 56 11.46 3.57 8.61
CA ARG A 56 12.14 4.10 9.80
C ARG A 56 13.65 4.14 9.61
N GLU A 57 14.18 3.10 8.98
CA GLU A 57 15.62 2.91 8.79
C GLU A 57 15.93 2.54 7.33
N THR A 58 17.07 3.03 6.83
CA THR A 58 17.53 2.79 5.44
C THR A 58 17.57 1.31 5.05
N PRO A 59 18.02 0.36 5.88
CA PRO A 59 18.02 -1.06 5.51
C PRO A 59 16.64 -1.61 5.17
N GLN A 60 15.56 -1.03 5.72
CA GLN A 60 14.19 -1.47 5.48
C GLN A 60 13.66 -1.08 4.10
N ILE A 61 14.41 -0.28 3.33
CA ILE A 61 14.05 0.09 1.96
C ILE A 61 14.31 -1.09 1.01
N THR A 62 15.43 -1.79 1.22
CA THR A 62 15.88 -2.91 0.38
C THR A 62 15.62 -4.27 1.02
N ALA A 63 15.22 -4.31 2.30
CA ALA A 63 14.89 -5.55 2.97
C ALA A 63 13.69 -6.23 2.29
N GLU A 64 13.91 -7.45 1.84
CA GLU A 64 12.87 -8.32 1.34
C GLU A 64 12.02 -8.86 2.49
N GLY A 65 10.75 -9.14 2.20
CA GLY A 65 9.79 -9.72 3.14
C GLY A 65 8.60 -10.31 2.40
#